data_AF-A0A529PPK9-F1
#
_entry.id   AF-A0A529PPK9-F1
#
_cell.length_a   1.000
_cell.length_b   1.000
_cell.length_c   1.000
_cell.angle_alpha   90.00
_cell.angle_beta   90.00
_cell.angle_gamma   90.00
#
_symmetry.space_group_name_H-M   'P 1'
#
loop_
_entity.id
_entity.type
_entity.pdbx_description
1 polymer ?
#
loop_
_entity_poly.entity_id
_entity_poly.type
_entity_poly.pdbx_seq_one_letter_code
_entity_poly.pdbx_strand_id
1 'polypeptide(L)' 'MTELTPSAINGQAAQTKAAAVKTATRTATGMAAQGLYDPRNEHDACGVGFIVNMKGVKSHQIVKDGLAVLENL' A
#
# COMPACT_ATOMS: atom_id res chain seq x y z
N MET A 1 31.29 -29.74 15.39
CA MET A 1 32.24 -29.20 14.41
C MET A 1 31.43 -28.64 13.27
N THR A 2 31.59 -27.35 13.04
CA THR A 2 30.72 -26.47 12.26
C THR A 2 31.07 -26.57 10.78
N GLU A 3 30.14 -26.96 9.92
CA GLU A 3 30.28 -26.80 8.47
C GLU A 3 29.63 -25.47 8.08
N LEU A 4 30.47 -24.42 8.00
CA LEU A 4 30.12 -23.15 7.36
C LEU A 4 30.14 -23.36 5.83
N THR A 5 28.98 -23.39 5.20
CA THR A 5 28.87 -23.15 3.76
C THR A 5 29.23 -21.69 3.43
N PRO A 6 30.08 -21.45 2.43
CA PRO A 6 30.68 -20.14 2.18
C PRO A 6 29.72 -19.16 1.50
N SER A 7 29.66 -17.93 2.03
CA SER A 7 29.06 -16.77 1.38
C SER A 7 29.82 -16.48 0.07
N ALA A 8 29.23 -16.87 -1.05
CA ALA A 8 29.72 -16.49 -2.37
C ALA A 8 29.44 -14.99 -2.59
N ILE A 9 30.55 -14.28 -2.73
CA ILE A 9 30.69 -12.86 -3.02
C ILE A 9 29.92 -12.45 -4.29
N ASN A 10 29.09 -11.42 -4.15
CA ASN A 10 28.55 -10.66 -5.27
C ASN A 10 29.70 -10.11 -6.13
N GLY A 11 29.77 -10.55 -7.38
CA GLY A 11 30.73 -10.08 -8.36
C GLY A 11 30.12 -10.10 -9.76
N GLN A 12 29.10 -9.27 -10.00
CA GLN A 12 28.67 -8.94 -11.35
C GLN A 12 29.25 -7.58 -11.74
N ALA A 13 30.43 -7.65 -12.35
CA ALA A 13 31.02 -6.60 -13.14
C ALA A 13 30.34 -6.52 -14.52
N ALA A 14 30.45 -5.33 -15.13
CA ALA A 14 30.24 -4.99 -16.54
C ALA A 14 28.80 -4.64 -16.99
N GLN A 15 28.47 -3.35 -16.83
CA GLN A 15 27.55 -2.64 -17.72
C GLN A 15 28.07 -2.67 -19.17
N THR A 16 27.22 -3.09 -20.12
CA THR A 16 27.42 -2.77 -21.55
C THR A 16 26.09 -2.29 -22.18
N LYS A 17 26.16 -1.01 -22.58
CA LYS A 17 25.32 -0.14 -23.45
C LYS A 17 24.02 -0.65 -24.13
N ALA A 18 22.94 0.06 -23.80
CA ALA A 18 21.98 0.81 -24.66
C ALA A 18 21.28 0.18 -25.89
N ALA A 19 19.97 -0.04 -25.76
CA ALA A 19 18.98 0.20 -26.81
C ALA A 19 17.62 0.58 -26.16
N ALA A 20 16.96 1.58 -26.74
CA ALA A 20 15.88 2.36 -26.15
C ALA A 20 14.56 1.59 -25.95
N VAL A 21 13.96 1.69 -24.75
CA VAL A 21 12.51 1.52 -24.53
C VAL A 21 12.01 2.58 -23.54
N LYS A 22 11.57 3.70 -24.13
CA LYS A 22 10.37 4.47 -23.83
C LYS A 22 9.72 4.32 -22.43
N THR A 23 9.65 5.47 -21.75
CA THR A 23 8.51 5.94 -20.93
C THR A 23 8.42 5.55 -19.44
N ALA A 24 8.20 6.63 -18.67
CA ALA A 24 7.51 6.74 -17.38
C ALA A 24 8.29 6.40 -16.11
N THR A 25 8.84 7.47 -15.53
CA THR A 25 8.47 7.94 -14.18
C THR A 25 7.26 7.21 -13.58
N ARG A 26 7.48 6.29 -12.64
CA ARG A 26 6.60 6.10 -11.48
C ARG A 26 7.46 5.73 -10.29
N THR A 27 7.64 6.69 -9.39
CA THR A 27 8.08 6.46 -8.02
C THR A 27 7.19 5.35 -7.45
N ALA A 28 7.74 4.15 -7.24
CA ALA A 28 7.01 3.03 -6.66
C ALA A 28 6.79 3.35 -5.17
N THR A 29 5.64 3.93 -4.84
CA THR A 29 5.23 4.20 -3.45
C THR A 29 4.49 3.01 -2.83
N GLY A 30 4.75 1.79 -3.31
CA GLY A 30 4.08 0.56 -2.86
C GLY A 30 5.05 -0.62 -2.76
N MET A 31 4.70 -1.60 -1.93
CA MET A 31 5.46 -2.84 -1.76
C MET A 31 5.66 -3.55 -3.11
N ALA A 32 6.85 -4.10 -3.34
CA ALA A 32 7.09 -4.93 -4.52
C ALA A 32 6.29 -6.24 -4.41
N ALA A 33 5.87 -6.80 -5.55
CA ALA A 33 5.21 -8.11 -5.59
C ALA A 33 6.12 -9.17 -4.95
N GLN A 34 5.56 -10.00 -4.05
CA GLN A 34 6.32 -10.99 -3.29
C GLN A 34 5.44 -12.21 -2.94
N GLY A 35 5.88 -13.41 -3.30
CA GLY A 35 5.08 -14.63 -3.12
C GLY A 35 3.72 -14.53 -3.83
N LEU A 36 2.62 -14.77 -3.11
CA LEU A 36 1.25 -14.63 -3.65
C LEU A 36 0.70 -13.19 -3.60
N TYR A 37 1.49 -12.21 -3.10
CA TYR A 37 1.08 -10.81 -3.05
C TYR A 37 1.23 -10.13 -4.42
N ASP A 38 0.13 -9.57 -4.93
CA ASP A 38 0.09 -8.74 -6.14
C ASP A 38 -0.30 -7.29 -5.75
N PRO A 39 0.63 -6.31 -5.87
CA PRO A 39 0.37 -4.91 -5.53
C PRO A 39 -0.79 -4.27 -6.29
N ARG A 40 -1.24 -4.87 -7.41
CA ARG A 40 -2.41 -4.39 -8.17
C ARG A 40 -3.73 -4.69 -7.47
N ASN A 41 -3.74 -5.64 -6.53
CA ASN A 41 -4.90 -5.98 -5.70
C ASN A 41 -4.87 -5.27 -4.34
N GLU A 42 -3.90 -4.37 -4.14
CA GLU A 42 -3.84 -3.55 -2.94
C GLU A 42 -4.93 -2.50 -2.97
N HIS A 43 -5.78 -2.51 -1.94
CA HIS A 43 -6.85 -1.55 -1.75
C HIS A 43 -6.74 -1.02 -0.33
N ASP A 44 -6.56 0.29 -0.18
CA ASP A 44 -6.66 0.95 1.12
C ASP A 44 -8.10 0.79 1.63
N ALA A 45 -8.26 0.05 2.74
CA ALA A 45 -9.57 -0.29 3.29
C ALA A 45 -9.80 0.35 4.67
N CYS A 46 -8.96 1.30 5.10
CA CYS A 46 -9.02 1.87 6.44
C CYS A 46 -9.36 3.35 6.44
N GLY A 47 -10.62 3.66 6.11
CA GLY A 47 -11.21 4.97 6.38
C GLY A 47 -11.70 5.09 7.83
N VAL A 48 -11.61 6.29 8.41
CA VAL A 48 -12.30 6.64 9.66
C VAL A 48 -13.03 7.98 9.46
N GLY A 49 -14.26 8.06 9.95
CA GLY A 49 -15.09 9.26 9.86
C GLY A 49 -15.79 9.55 11.18
N PHE A 50 -16.09 10.83 11.44
CA PHE A 50 -16.82 11.25 12.64
C PHE A 50 -17.92 12.24 12.28
N ILE A 51 -19.01 12.22 13.05
CA ILE A 51 -20.11 13.19 12.95
C ILE A 51 -20.40 13.74 14.33
N VAL A 52 -20.66 15.05 14.41
CA VAL A 52 -20.99 15.76 15.66
C VAL A 52 -22.19 16.67 15.43
N ASN A 53 -23.15 16.63 16.36
CA ASN A 53 -24.16 17.67 16.47
C ASN A 53 -23.63 18.83 17.31
N MET A 54 -23.22 19.92 16.66
CA MET A 54 -22.65 21.10 17.34
C MET A 54 -23.62 21.81 18.29
N LYS A 55 -24.94 21.58 18.14
CA LYS A 55 -25.97 22.17 19.02
C LYS A 55 -26.26 21.32 20.25
N GLY A 56 -25.65 20.13 20.37
CA GLY A 56 -25.84 19.22 21.51
C GLY A 56 -27.26 18.64 21.64
N VAL A 57 -28.11 18.80 20.62
CA VAL A 57 -29.48 18.31 20.66
C VAL A 57 -29.48 16.80 20.50
N LYS A 58 -30.04 16.09 21.50
CA LYS A 58 -30.22 14.64 21.44
C LYS A 58 -31.16 14.27 20.29
N SER A 59 -30.71 13.42 19.39
CA SER A 59 -31.50 12.89 18.29
C SER A 59 -30.92 11.55 17.81
N HIS A 60 -31.76 10.68 17.26
CA HIS A 60 -31.32 9.46 16.58
C HIS A 60 -30.73 9.74 15.19
N GLN A 61 -30.79 10.98 14.70
CA GLN A 61 -30.24 11.35 13.41
C GLN A 61 -28.73 11.10 13.31
N ILE A 62 -27.97 11.38 14.39
CA ILE A 62 -26.51 11.15 14.44
C ILE A 62 -26.12 9.68 14.16
N VAL A 63 -26.98 8.73 14.55
CA VAL A 63 -26.76 7.30 14.30
C VAL A 63 -27.02 6.98 12.83
N LYS A 64 -28.10 7.53 12.25
CA LYS A 64 -28.42 7.34 10.83
C LYS A 64 -27.33 7.90 9.92
N ASP A 65 -26.86 9.10 10.23
CA ASP A 65 -25.79 9.75 9.47
C ASP A 65 -24.48 8.97 9.60
N GLY A 66 -24.18 8.42 10.79
CA GLY A 66 -23.02 7.55 11.01
C GLY A 66 -23.05 6.27 10.17
N LEU A 67 -24.21 5.62 10.04
CA LEU A 67 -24.35 4.46 9.17
C LEU A 67 -24.14 4.82 7.69
N ALA A 68 -24.69 5.95 7.25
CA ALA A 68 -24.49 6.43 5.87
C ALA A 68 -23.00 6.69 5.56
N VAL A 69 -22.21 7.15 6.53
CA VAL A 69 -20.75 7.31 6.37
C VAL A 69 -20.07 5.95 6.16
N LEU A 70 -20.45 4.92 6.92
CA LEU A 70 -19.85 3.59 6.81
C LEU A 70 -20.20 2.89 5.50
N GLU A 71 -21.39 3.13 4.96
CA GLU A 71 -21.83 2.57 3.67
C GLU A 71 -21.06 3.13 2.47
N ASN A 72 -20.45 4.32 2.60
CA ASN A 72 -19.82 5.06 1.50
C ASN A 72 -18.32 5.33 1.74
N LEU A 73 -17.68 4.52 2.57
CA LEU A 73 -16.28 4.69 2.97
C LEU A 73 -15.28 4.09 1.98
#